data_AF-A0AAY4A5S9-F1
#
_entry.id   AF-A0AAY4A5S9-F1
#
_cell.length_a   1.000
_cell.length_b   1.000
_cell.length_c   1.000
_cell.angle_alpha   90.00
_cell.angle_beta   90.00
_cell.angle_gamma   90.00
#
_symmetry.space_group_name_H-M   'P 1'
#
loop_
_entity.id
_entity.type
_entity.pdbx_description
1 polymer ?
#
loop_
_entity_poly.entity_id
_entity_poly.type
_entity_poly.pdbx_seq_one_letter_code
_entity_poly.pdbx_strand_id
1 'polypeptide(L)'
;FSQTCLFCNSSPLFLREAKWLEMLNSWDRWMAKKHKKVKFRCQKGIPPSLRGRAWLYLCGGKVKKEQNQGRFQDLDQQFGDPHWVDVIEKDLHRQFPFHEMFMARGGHGQQDLFRVLKAYTLHRPEEGYCQAQAPIAAVLLMHMPAEDAFWGLVQICEKYLPGYYSAGLEAIQLDGEILFALLRRVSPVAHRHLKKHKIDPILYMTEWFMCAFSRTLPWASVLRVWDMFFCEGVKIIFRVGLVLLKCMLGSHEKLKACQGQYETMELLRAVEPRYMQESFLVQQVLELPVSERDIEKEHSVQLRRWKENHGKLDCTSPPRMHGARAILVAEPPKRQDLRQNPTIIVDSPLATKSETPTTEDEEDVQKKKTTEDKQKKQKKKTKSGEEASKKDFLAPVEVPEQIPSQEQMDGSLLKNSTLHSSTQSLSSAEHDTYL
;
A
#
# COMPACT_ATOMS: atom_id res chain seq x y z
N PHE A 1 10.74 15.79 -37.81
CA PHE A 1 10.97 15.11 -36.52
C PHE A 1 11.10 16.02 -35.30
N SER A 2 11.01 17.36 -35.38
CA SER A 2 11.20 18.24 -34.21
C SER A 2 9.94 18.96 -33.68
N GLN A 3 8.74 18.70 -34.23
CA GLN A 3 7.49 19.33 -33.78
C GLN A 3 6.58 18.43 -32.95
N THR A 4 6.79 17.11 -32.95
CA THR A 4 5.99 16.16 -32.17
C THR A 4 6.37 16.09 -30.68
N CYS A 5 7.54 16.63 -30.30
CA CYS A 5 8.00 16.61 -28.90
C CYS A 5 7.38 17.71 -28.00
N LEU A 6 6.88 18.81 -28.56
CA LEU A 6 6.37 19.92 -27.75
C LEU A 6 4.94 19.69 -27.24
N PHE A 7 4.14 18.86 -27.92
CA PHE A 7 2.78 18.52 -27.45
C PHE A 7 2.76 17.40 -26.39
N CYS A 8 3.81 16.57 -26.30
CA CYS A 8 3.86 15.47 -25.34
C CYS A 8 4.18 15.94 -23.89
N ASN A 9 4.94 17.03 -23.75
CA ASN A 9 5.35 17.60 -22.46
C ASN A 9 4.20 18.27 -21.67
N SER A 10 3.01 18.40 -22.26
CA SER A 10 1.86 19.10 -21.66
C SER A 10 0.72 18.17 -21.25
N SER A 11 0.86 16.84 -21.43
CA SER A 11 -0.20 15.91 -21.03
C SER A 11 -0.30 15.84 -19.49
N PRO A 12 -1.52 15.88 -18.90
CA PRO A 12 -1.71 15.76 -17.46
C PRO A 12 -1.12 14.47 -16.85
N LEU A 13 -1.00 13.41 -17.65
CA LEU A 13 -0.39 12.14 -17.27
C LEU A 13 1.13 12.25 -17.12
N PHE A 14 1.83 12.82 -18.11
CA PHE A 14 3.28 13.01 -18.05
C PHE A 14 3.69 13.91 -16.86
N LEU A 15 2.94 14.99 -16.61
CA LEU A 15 3.16 15.84 -15.44
C LEU A 15 2.96 15.10 -14.12
N ARG A 16 2.06 14.10 -14.08
CA ARG A 16 1.85 13.25 -12.90
C ARG A 16 2.99 12.26 -12.71
N GLU A 17 3.48 11.67 -13.79
CA GLU A 17 4.63 10.76 -13.78
C GLU A 17 5.91 11.47 -13.31
N ALA A 18 6.25 12.62 -13.90
CA ALA A 18 7.41 13.41 -13.50
C ALA A 18 7.38 13.76 -12.00
N LYS A 19 6.19 14.14 -11.51
CA LYS A 19 5.94 14.39 -10.08
C LYS A 19 6.19 13.15 -9.22
N TRP A 20 5.82 11.95 -9.67
CA TRP A 20 6.06 10.70 -8.94
C TRP A 20 7.53 10.27 -8.98
N LEU A 21 8.20 10.43 -10.11
CA LEU A 21 9.64 10.21 -10.24
C LEU A 21 10.44 11.09 -9.28
N GLU A 22 10.10 12.38 -9.19
CA GLU A 22 10.70 13.30 -8.22
C GLU A 22 10.55 12.80 -6.77
N MET A 23 9.38 12.25 -6.41
CA MET A 23 9.16 11.69 -5.07
C MET A 23 10.00 10.45 -4.82
N LEU A 24 10.04 9.52 -5.79
CA LEU A 24 10.79 8.27 -5.66
C LEU A 24 12.31 8.50 -5.64
N ASN A 25 12.80 9.57 -6.30
CA ASN A 25 14.21 9.98 -6.31
C ASN A 25 14.67 10.61 -4.99
N SER A 26 13.75 10.97 -4.10
CA SER A 26 14.07 11.54 -2.79
C SER A 26 13.12 11.01 -1.73
N TRP A 27 12.88 9.69 -1.76
CA TRP A 27 11.81 9.05 -1.01
C TRP A 27 11.88 9.31 0.49
N ASP A 28 13.07 9.18 1.08
CA ASP A 28 13.37 9.47 2.48
C ASP A 28 12.90 10.88 2.88
N ARG A 29 13.30 11.90 2.11
CA ARG A 29 12.92 13.30 2.34
C ARG A 29 11.41 13.51 2.20
N TRP A 30 10.80 12.90 1.19
CA TRP A 30 9.38 13.04 0.92
C TRP A 30 8.52 12.38 2.01
N MET A 31 8.90 11.19 2.47
CA MET A 31 8.20 10.52 3.55
C MET A 31 8.41 11.20 4.90
N ALA A 32 9.61 11.74 5.17
CA ALA A 32 9.86 12.46 6.42
C ALA A 32 9.13 13.81 6.50
N LYS A 33 9.19 14.63 5.44
CA LYS A 33 8.73 16.04 5.48
C LYS A 33 7.41 16.29 4.73
N LYS A 34 7.04 15.45 3.78
CA LYS A 34 5.93 15.68 2.84
C LYS A 34 4.97 14.49 2.73
N HIS A 35 4.90 13.61 3.74
CA HIS A 35 4.03 12.43 3.74
C HIS A 35 2.57 12.74 3.40
N LYS A 36 2.00 13.85 3.92
CA LYS A 36 0.63 14.27 3.60
C LYS A 36 0.42 14.46 2.09
N LYS A 37 1.43 14.96 1.37
CA LYS A 37 1.38 15.16 -0.07
C LYS A 37 1.52 13.84 -0.84
N VAL A 38 2.36 12.92 -0.35
CA VAL A 38 2.47 11.54 -0.88
C VAL A 38 1.11 10.84 -0.76
N LYS A 39 0.51 10.87 0.43
CA LYS A 39 -0.85 10.37 0.68
C LYS A 39 -1.87 10.96 -0.30
N PHE A 40 -1.93 12.29 -0.44
CA PHE A 40 -2.85 12.93 -1.39
C PHE A 40 -2.64 12.45 -2.84
N ARG A 41 -1.39 12.20 -3.25
CA ARG A 41 -1.10 11.68 -4.59
C ARG A 41 -1.52 10.23 -4.76
N CYS A 42 -1.39 9.39 -3.73
CA CYS A 42 -1.94 8.02 -3.73
C CYS A 42 -3.47 8.03 -3.88
N GLN A 43 -4.15 8.97 -3.20
CA GLN A 43 -5.60 9.18 -3.31
C GLN A 43 -6.05 9.74 -4.66
N LYS A 44 -5.15 10.33 -5.45
CA LYS A 44 -5.43 10.80 -6.82
C LYS A 44 -5.11 9.76 -7.91
N GLY A 45 -4.34 8.72 -7.62
CA GLY A 45 -3.91 7.73 -8.60
C GLY A 45 -2.41 7.74 -8.83
N ILE A 46 -1.79 6.58 -8.66
CA ILE A 46 -0.42 6.34 -9.11
C ILE A 46 -0.46 6.06 -10.62
N PRO A 47 0.40 6.70 -11.44
CA PRO A 47 0.52 6.37 -12.85
C PRO A 47 0.82 4.87 -13.04
N PRO A 48 0.20 4.20 -14.02
CA PRO A 48 0.41 2.77 -14.25
C PRO A 48 1.89 2.38 -14.39
N SER A 49 2.66 3.17 -15.15
CA SER A 49 4.10 3.01 -15.40
C SER A 49 4.97 3.03 -14.13
N LEU A 50 4.49 3.62 -13.04
CA LEU A 50 5.25 3.79 -11.79
C LEU A 50 4.68 2.97 -10.64
N ARG A 51 3.58 2.24 -10.86
CA ARG A 51 2.83 1.54 -9.81
C ARG A 51 3.67 0.49 -9.11
N GLY A 52 4.32 -0.41 -9.84
CA GLY A 52 5.15 -1.46 -9.25
C GLY A 52 6.23 -0.90 -8.32
N ARG A 53 6.97 0.09 -8.81
CA ARG A 53 8.01 0.78 -8.04
C ARG A 53 7.43 1.54 -6.85
N ALA A 54 6.34 2.30 -7.03
CA ALA A 54 5.76 3.08 -5.95
C ALA A 54 5.19 2.19 -4.85
N TRP A 55 4.50 1.10 -5.19
CA TRP A 55 3.99 0.13 -4.23
C TRP A 55 5.12 -0.51 -3.43
N LEU A 56 6.21 -0.93 -4.09
CA LEU A 56 7.37 -1.53 -3.42
C LEU A 56 8.04 -0.56 -2.42
N TYR A 57 8.05 0.74 -2.73
CA TYR A 57 8.55 1.77 -1.81
C TYR A 57 7.56 2.06 -0.67
N LEU A 58 6.26 2.12 -0.95
CA LEU A 58 5.21 2.38 0.04
C LEU A 58 5.12 1.24 1.06
N CYS A 59 5.21 -0.02 0.62
CA CYS A 59 5.15 -1.17 1.51
C CYS A 59 6.44 -1.45 2.27
N GLY A 60 7.53 -0.74 1.99
CA GLY A 60 8.85 -1.02 2.57
C GLY A 60 9.57 -2.22 1.94
N GLY A 61 8.97 -2.86 0.93
CA GLY A 61 9.55 -4.02 0.25
C GLY A 61 10.89 -3.70 -0.42
N LYS A 62 11.08 -2.47 -0.92
CA LYS A 62 12.36 -2.02 -1.50
C LYS A 62 13.50 -2.11 -0.48
N VAL A 63 13.25 -1.64 0.74
CA VAL A 63 14.24 -1.64 1.83
C VAL A 63 14.53 -3.07 2.24
N LYS A 64 13.48 -3.88 2.43
CA LYS A 64 13.62 -5.28 2.83
C LYS A 64 14.37 -6.11 1.79
N LYS A 65 14.14 -5.86 0.50
CA LYS A 65 14.90 -6.45 -0.61
C LYS A 65 16.39 -6.13 -0.51
N GLU A 66 16.76 -4.85 -0.37
CA GLU A 66 18.18 -4.47 -0.29
C GLU A 66 18.89 -5.02 0.96
N GLN A 67 18.17 -5.20 2.05
CA GLN A 67 18.73 -5.79 3.26
C GLN A 67 18.90 -7.32 3.16
N ASN A 68 18.33 -7.95 2.13
CA ASN A 68 18.29 -9.40 1.95
C ASN A 68 18.64 -9.77 0.49
N GLN A 69 19.68 -9.15 -0.08
CA GLN A 69 20.11 -9.44 -1.45
C GLN A 69 20.41 -10.93 -1.64
N GLY A 70 19.95 -11.51 -2.76
CA GLY A 70 20.12 -12.94 -3.08
C GLY A 70 19.10 -13.87 -2.42
N ARG A 71 18.38 -13.42 -1.38
CA ARG A 71 17.52 -14.29 -0.58
C ARG A 71 16.37 -14.91 -1.37
N PHE A 72 15.76 -14.17 -2.30
CA PHE A 72 14.68 -14.72 -3.13
C PHE A 72 15.21 -15.82 -4.06
N GLN A 73 16.36 -15.59 -4.68
CA GLN A 73 17.02 -16.55 -5.58
C GLN A 73 17.39 -17.83 -4.81
N ASP A 74 17.92 -17.70 -3.59
CA ASP A 74 18.23 -18.83 -2.72
C ASP A 74 16.98 -19.67 -2.38
N LEU A 75 15.85 -19.02 -2.08
CA LEU A 75 14.59 -19.69 -1.75
C LEU A 75 13.96 -20.32 -3.01
N ASP A 76 14.08 -19.67 -4.15
CA ASP A 76 13.57 -20.17 -5.42
C ASP A 76 14.32 -21.41 -5.91
N GLN A 77 15.61 -21.53 -5.59
CA GLN A 77 16.42 -22.73 -5.90
C GLN A 77 16.14 -23.90 -4.95
N GLN A 78 15.61 -23.64 -3.75
CA GLN A 78 15.29 -24.69 -2.79
C GLN A 78 14.04 -25.49 -3.19
N PHE A 79 14.01 -26.74 -2.76
CA PHE A 79 12.82 -27.58 -2.81
C PHE A 79 11.79 -27.05 -1.83
N GLY A 80 10.55 -26.84 -2.31
CA GLY A 80 9.42 -26.51 -1.45
C GLY A 80 8.94 -27.73 -0.67
N ASP A 81 8.21 -27.49 0.42
CA ASP A 81 7.47 -28.56 1.09
C ASP A 81 6.47 -29.19 0.09
N PRO A 82 6.49 -30.53 -0.11
CA PRO A 82 5.62 -31.20 -1.06
C PRO A 82 4.13 -30.91 -0.85
N HIS A 83 3.70 -30.73 0.40
CA HIS A 83 2.31 -30.38 0.71
C HIS A 83 1.95 -29.02 0.12
N TRP A 84 2.76 -27.99 0.39
CA TRP A 84 2.48 -26.64 -0.10
C TRP A 84 2.63 -26.53 -1.61
N VAL A 85 3.62 -27.21 -2.19
CA VAL A 85 3.81 -27.25 -3.65
C VAL A 85 2.55 -27.78 -4.35
N ASP A 86 2.01 -28.92 -3.91
CA ASP A 86 0.79 -29.50 -4.48
C ASP A 86 -0.43 -28.56 -4.34
N VAL A 87 -0.60 -27.92 -3.18
CA VAL A 87 -1.70 -26.97 -2.95
C VAL A 87 -1.56 -25.74 -3.86
N ILE A 88 -0.35 -25.18 -4.00
CA ILE A 88 -0.08 -24.02 -4.86
C ILE A 88 -0.36 -24.37 -6.32
N GLU A 89 0.19 -25.47 -6.84
CA GLU A 89 0.00 -25.91 -8.24
C GLU A 89 -1.48 -26.08 -8.59
N LYS A 90 -2.24 -26.69 -7.69
CA LYS A 90 -3.70 -26.82 -7.82
C LYS A 90 -4.43 -25.50 -7.81
N ASP A 91 -3.85 -24.42 -7.32
CA ASP A 91 -4.51 -23.13 -7.22
C ASP A 91 -4.14 -22.15 -8.34
N LEU A 92 -2.96 -22.28 -8.95
CA LEU A 92 -2.47 -21.37 -10.01
C LEU A 92 -3.49 -21.13 -11.13
N HIS A 93 -4.16 -22.19 -11.60
CA HIS A 93 -5.07 -22.10 -12.75
C HIS A 93 -6.36 -21.33 -12.48
N ARG A 94 -6.70 -21.04 -11.21
CA ARG A 94 -7.89 -20.27 -10.83
C ARG A 94 -7.58 -18.78 -10.64
N GLN A 95 -6.32 -18.39 -10.72
CA GLN A 95 -5.88 -17.03 -10.43
C GLN A 95 -5.85 -16.21 -11.72
N PHE A 96 -6.83 -15.31 -11.85
CA PHE A 96 -7.02 -14.46 -13.05
C PHE A 96 -6.95 -15.25 -14.37
N PRO A 97 -7.80 -16.29 -14.55
CA PRO A 97 -7.66 -17.26 -15.64
C PRO A 97 -7.81 -16.68 -17.06
N PHE A 98 -8.39 -15.49 -17.17
CA PHE A 98 -8.59 -14.78 -18.44
C PHE A 98 -7.58 -13.67 -18.69
N HIS A 99 -6.66 -13.43 -17.74
CA HIS A 99 -5.63 -12.41 -17.88
C HIS A 99 -4.47 -12.94 -18.72
N GLU A 100 -3.95 -12.15 -19.67
CA GLU A 100 -2.93 -12.57 -20.65
C GLU A 100 -1.69 -13.20 -19.99
N MET A 101 -1.22 -12.61 -18.89
CA MET A 101 -0.09 -13.14 -18.11
C MET A 101 -0.33 -14.55 -17.52
N PHE A 102 -1.56 -14.91 -17.18
CA PHE A 102 -1.90 -16.14 -16.43
C PHE A 102 -2.73 -17.15 -17.21
N MET A 103 -3.25 -16.79 -18.39
CA MET A 103 -4.14 -17.64 -19.18
C MET A 103 -3.47 -18.92 -19.70
N ALA A 104 -2.17 -18.85 -20.02
CA ALA A 104 -1.41 -19.99 -20.50
C ALA A 104 -1.05 -20.93 -19.33
N ARG A 105 -1.59 -22.16 -19.35
CA ARG A 105 -1.22 -23.19 -18.37
C ARG A 105 0.26 -23.50 -18.45
N GLY A 106 0.96 -23.38 -17.32
CA GLY A 106 2.41 -23.53 -17.26
C GLY A 106 3.18 -22.44 -18.01
N GLY A 107 2.53 -21.32 -18.38
CA GLY A 107 3.20 -20.16 -18.96
C GLY A 107 4.01 -19.38 -17.94
N HIS A 108 4.80 -18.41 -18.42
CA HIS A 108 5.74 -17.64 -17.60
C HIS A 108 5.07 -16.99 -16.37
N GLY A 109 3.85 -16.42 -16.50
CA GLY A 109 3.17 -15.81 -15.35
C GLY A 109 2.75 -16.81 -14.28
N GLN A 110 2.28 -18.01 -14.66
CA GLN A 110 1.98 -19.07 -13.68
C GLN A 110 3.25 -19.60 -13.01
N GLN A 111 4.35 -19.70 -13.77
CA GLN A 111 5.65 -20.08 -13.22
C GLN A 111 6.15 -19.03 -12.21
N ASP A 112 6.10 -17.74 -12.53
CA ASP A 112 6.49 -16.68 -11.60
C ASP A 112 5.59 -16.64 -10.36
N LEU A 113 4.29 -16.86 -10.52
CA LEU A 113 3.35 -16.98 -9.40
C LEU A 113 3.71 -18.15 -8.48
N PHE A 114 4.02 -19.31 -9.07
CA PHE A 114 4.49 -20.48 -8.32
C PHE A 114 5.78 -20.16 -7.55
N ARG A 115 6.77 -19.56 -8.22
CA ARG A 115 8.07 -19.20 -7.62
C ARG A 115 7.89 -18.27 -6.42
N VAL A 116 7.07 -17.23 -6.56
CA VAL A 116 6.79 -16.27 -5.47
C VAL A 116 6.11 -16.95 -4.28
N LEU A 117 5.07 -17.75 -4.52
CA LEU A 117 4.31 -18.41 -3.46
C LEU A 117 5.14 -19.51 -2.77
N LYS A 118 5.87 -20.31 -3.53
CA LYS A 118 6.81 -21.31 -2.98
C LYS A 118 7.90 -20.65 -2.14
N ALA A 119 8.51 -19.59 -2.64
CA ALA A 119 9.52 -18.85 -1.86
C ALA A 119 8.92 -18.27 -0.57
N TYR A 120 7.65 -17.84 -0.59
CA TYR A 120 6.96 -17.37 0.61
C TYR A 120 6.82 -18.48 1.66
N THR A 121 6.39 -19.69 1.28
CA THR A 121 6.24 -20.79 2.26
C THR A 121 7.57 -21.21 2.88
N LEU A 122 8.66 -21.11 2.13
CA LEU A 122 10.01 -21.33 2.66
C LEU A 122 10.51 -20.17 3.54
N HIS A 123 10.04 -18.95 3.27
CA HIS A 123 10.34 -17.78 4.10
C HIS A 123 9.60 -17.81 5.45
N ARG A 124 8.35 -18.28 5.45
CA ARG A 124 7.43 -18.32 6.60
C ARG A 124 6.81 -19.72 6.74
N PRO A 125 7.60 -20.75 7.06
CA PRO A 125 7.13 -22.14 7.14
C PRO A 125 6.02 -22.34 8.19
N GLU A 126 6.00 -21.50 9.23
CA GLU A 126 4.98 -21.54 10.28
C GLU A 126 3.59 -21.08 9.82
N GLU A 127 3.52 -20.23 8.80
CA GLU A 127 2.26 -19.75 8.21
C GLU A 127 1.89 -20.58 6.97
N GLY A 128 2.89 -21.02 6.20
CA GLY A 128 2.69 -21.87 5.03
C GLY A 128 2.01 -21.12 3.89
N TYR A 129 1.15 -21.83 3.15
CA TYR A 129 0.37 -21.25 2.05
C TYR A 129 -1.13 -21.23 2.38
N CYS A 130 -1.72 -20.04 2.26
CA CYS A 130 -3.16 -19.84 2.26
C CYS A 130 -3.62 -19.42 0.86
N GLN A 131 -4.71 -20.01 0.38
CA GLN A 131 -5.26 -19.76 -0.95
C GLN A 131 -5.50 -18.28 -1.27
N ALA A 132 -5.81 -17.47 -0.25
CA ALA A 132 -6.03 -16.04 -0.41
C ALA A 132 -4.74 -15.23 -0.73
N GLN A 133 -3.56 -15.83 -0.61
CA GLN A 133 -2.29 -15.19 -0.95
C GLN A 133 -2.04 -15.16 -2.46
N ALA A 134 -2.51 -16.14 -3.23
CA ALA A 134 -2.26 -16.16 -4.67
C ALA A 134 -2.88 -14.98 -5.43
N PRO A 135 -4.12 -14.54 -5.15
CA PRO A 135 -4.65 -13.31 -5.72
C PRO A 135 -3.78 -12.08 -5.40
N ILE A 136 -3.22 -11.99 -4.18
CA ILE A 136 -2.33 -10.89 -3.78
C ILE A 136 -1.03 -10.92 -4.61
N ALA A 137 -0.39 -12.09 -4.68
CA ALA A 137 0.85 -12.30 -5.41
C ALA A 137 0.66 -12.04 -6.92
N ALA A 138 -0.45 -12.48 -7.50
CA ALA A 138 -0.76 -12.25 -8.91
C ALA A 138 -0.92 -10.75 -9.23
N VAL A 139 -1.64 -9.98 -8.41
CA VAL A 139 -1.76 -8.51 -8.60
C VAL A 139 -0.40 -7.81 -8.52
N LEU A 140 0.49 -8.27 -7.63
CA LEU A 140 1.85 -7.75 -7.55
C LEU A 140 2.63 -8.08 -8.83
N LEU A 141 2.61 -9.34 -9.28
CA LEU A 141 3.30 -9.80 -10.49
C LEU A 141 2.88 -9.08 -11.77
N MET A 142 1.62 -8.64 -11.87
CA MET A 142 1.15 -7.80 -12.98
C MET A 142 1.84 -6.44 -13.05
N HIS A 143 2.51 -5.99 -11.97
CA HIS A 143 3.11 -4.66 -11.88
C HIS A 143 4.61 -4.66 -11.58
N MET A 144 5.19 -5.78 -11.15
CA MET A 144 6.60 -5.86 -10.76
C MET A 144 7.17 -7.27 -10.97
N PRO A 145 8.50 -7.40 -11.15
CA PRO A 145 9.16 -8.69 -11.28
C PRO A 145 8.96 -9.61 -10.06
N ALA A 146 9.18 -10.91 -10.25
CA ALA A 146 8.95 -11.94 -9.22
C ALA A 146 9.60 -11.64 -7.86
N GLU A 147 10.87 -11.20 -7.84
CA GLU A 147 11.55 -10.87 -6.58
C GLU A 147 10.90 -9.67 -5.84
N ASP A 148 10.51 -8.64 -6.59
CA ASP A 148 9.84 -7.47 -6.01
C ASP A 148 8.44 -7.87 -5.51
N ALA A 149 7.73 -8.71 -6.25
CA ALA A 149 6.42 -9.24 -5.86
C ALA A 149 6.51 -10.12 -4.61
N PHE A 150 7.57 -10.93 -4.49
CA PHE A 150 7.86 -11.70 -3.27
C PHE A 150 8.03 -10.77 -2.06
N TRP A 151 8.87 -9.73 -2.15
CA TRP A 151 9.03 -8.81 -1.03
C TRP A 151 7.78 -7.96 -0.74
N GLY A 152 7.01 -7.64 -1.78
CA GLY A 152 5.69 -7.02 -1.63
C GLY A 152 4.72 -7.91 -0.84
N LEU A 153 4.66 -9.21 -1.19
CA LEU A 153 3.82 -10.20 -0.50
C LEU A 153 4.25 -10.36 0.96
N VAL A 154 5.56 -10.52 1.21
CA VAL A 154 6.13 -10.59 2.57
C VAL A 154 5.69 -9.39 3.41
N GLN A 155 5.79 -8.17 2.87
CA GLN A 155 5.35 -6.97 3.58
C GLN A 155 3.85 -6.96 3.86
N ILE A 156 3.02 -7.36 2.89
CA ILE A 156 1.57 -7.44 3.10
C ILE A 156 1.22 -8.41 4.22
N CYS A 157 1.75 -9.63 4.18
CA CYS A 157 1.43 -10.66 5.17
C CYS A 157 1.98 -10.31 6.56
N GLU A 158 3.21 -9.82 6.66
CA GLU A 158 3.84 -9.59 7.98
C GLU A 158 3.48 -8.25 8.61
N LYS A 159 3.28 -7.20 7.81
CA LYS A 159 3.12 -5.84 8.33
C LYS A 159 1.70 -5.32 8.20
N TYR A 160 1.02 -5.57 7.08
CA TYR A 160 -0.30 -5.01 6.85
C TYR A 160 -1.42 -5.88 7.40
N LEU A 161 -1.33 -7.19 7.16
CA LEU A 161 -2.36 -8.19 7.43
C LEU A 161 -1.84 -9.34 8.31
N PRO A 162 -1.14 -9.06 9.43
CA PRO A 162 -0.54 -10.11 10.24
C PRO A 162 -1.61 -11.03 10.84
N GLY A 163 -1.39 -12.33 10.72
CA GLY A 163 -2.27 -13.39 11.25
C GLY A 163 -3.46 -13.73 10.35
N TYR A 164 -3.68 -13.01 9.25
CA TYR A 164 -4.80 -13.26 8.33
C TYR A 164 -4.76 -14.65 7.69
N TYR A 165 -3.56 -15.16 7.39
CA TYR A 165 -3.39 -16.40 6.63
C TYR A 165 -3.10 -17.62 7.53
N SER A 166 -3.26 -17.46 8.85
CA SER A 166 -3.17 -18.55 9.81
C SER A 166 -4.39 -19.49 9.73
N ALA A 167 -4.21 -20.77 10.09
CA ALA A 167 -5.25 -21.79 9.96
C ALA A 167 -6.56 -21.48 10.73
N GLY A 168 -6.47 -20.77 11.87
CA GLY A 168 -7.63 -20.43 12.70
C GLY A 168 -8.42 -19.20 12.23
N LEU A 169 -7.87 -18.41 11.30
CA LEU A 169 -8.46 -17.15 10.83
C LEU A 169 -8.87 -16.18 11.96
N GLU A 170 -8.25 -16.28 13.14
CA GLU A 170 -8.65 -15.50 14.32
C GLU A 170 -8.55 -13.99 14.05
N ALA A 171 -7.51 -13.56 13.34
CA ALA A 171 -7.31 -12.16 12.97
C ALA A 171 -8.44 -11.64 12.07
N ILE A 172 -8.95 -12.46 11.14
CA ILE A 172 -10.09 -12.12 10.28
C ILE A 172 -11.39 -12.07 11.08
N GLN A 173 -11.60 -13.02 11.99
CA GLN A 173 -12.77 -13.04 12.87
C GLN A 173 -12.82 -11.78 13.74
N LEU A 174 -11.70 -11.43 14.37
CA LEU A 174 -11.56 -10.20 15.15
C LEU A 174 -11.83 -8.95 14.32
N ASP A 175 -11.28 -8.90 13.10
CA ASP A 175 -11.54 -7.79 12.18
C ASP A 175 -12.99 -7.72 11.70
N GLY A 176 -13.68 -8.85 11.67
CA GLY A 176 -15.12 -8.90 11.45
C GLY A 176 -15.92 -8.24 12.55
N GLU A 177 -15.57 -8.49 13.81
CA GLU A 177 -16.18 -7.80 14.95
C GLU A 177 -15.90 -6.28 14.91
N ILE A 178 -14.69 -5.88 14.53
CA ILE A 178 -14.33 -4.47 14.35
C ILE A 178 -15.17 -3.84 13.23
N LEU A 179 -15.25 -4.50 12.07
CA LEU A 179 -16.03 -4.02 10.93
C LEU A 179 -17.50 -3.84 11.32
N PHE A 180 -18.06 -4.83 12.01
CA PHE A 180 -19.45 -4.82 12.44
C PHE A 180 -19.74 -3.70 13.45
N ALA A 181 -18.83 -3.49 14.41
CA ALA A 181 -18.95 -2.42 15.38
C ALA A 181 -18.84 -1.02 14.75
N LEU A 182 -17.97 -0.84 13.75
CA LEU A 182 -17.86 0.39 12.96
C LEU A 182 -19.10 0.60 12.07
N LEU A 183 -19.67 -0.48 11.51
CA LEU A 183 -20.89 -0.42 10.71
C LEU A 183 -22.06 0.16 11.49
N ARG A 184 -22.16 -0.13 12.79
CA ARG A 184 -23.18 0.48 13.66
C ARG A 184 -23.16 2.02 13.62
N ARG A 185 -21.98 2.63 13.47
CA ARG A 185 -21.81 4.09 13.38
C ARG A 185 -22.01 4.61 11.95
N VAL A 186 -21.53 3.87 10.96
CA VAL A 186 -21.59 4.27 9.54
C VAL A 186 -22.98 4.08 8.91
N SER A 187 -23.64 2.98 9.24
CA SER A 187 -24.96 2.61 8.75
C SER A 187 -25.71 1.79 9.82
N PRO A 188 -26.39 2.45 10.77
CA PRO A 188 -27.19 1.79 11.79
C PRO A 188 -28.26 0.87 11.20
N VAL A 189 -28.80 1.23 10.02
CA VAL A 189 -29.80 0.46 9.27
C VAL A 189 -29.23 -0.89 8.86
N ALA A 190 -28.08 -0.91 8.18
CA ALA A 190 -27.40 -2.13 7.76
C ALA A 190 -26.99 -3.00 8.97
N HIS A 191 -26.42 -2.39 10.00
CA HIS A 191 -26.03 -3.12 11.21
C HIS A 191 -27.22 -3.81 11.89
N ARG A 192 -28.37 -3.11 12.06
CA ARG A 192 -29.56 -3.72 12.65
C ARG A 192 -30.10 -4.86 11.80
N HIS A 193 -30.07 -4.72 10.48
CA HIS A 193 -30.50 -5.76 9.55
C HIS A 193 -29.67 -7.04 9.70
N LEU A 194 -28.34 -6.92 9.57
CA LEU A 194 -27.41 -8.04 9.72
C LEU A 194 -27.53 -8.70 11.10
N LYS A 195 -27.66 -7.89 12.17
CA LYS A 195 -27.86 -8.40 13.53
C LYS A 195 -29.17 -9.18 13.67
N LYS A 196 -30.28 -8.66 13.12
CA LYS A 196 -31.61 -9.29 13.16
C LYS A 196 -31.57 -10.68 12.51
N HIS A 197 -30.87 -10.79 11.38
CA HIS A 197 -30.76 -12.03 10.60
C HIS A 197 -29.56 -12.91 11.00
N LYS A 198 -28.84 -12.56 12.08
CA LYS A 198 -27.67 -13.30 12.60
C LYS A 198 -26.64 -13.61 11.50
N ILE A 199 -26.34 -12.60 10.68
CA ILE A 199 -25.36 -12.71 9.61
C ILE A 199 -24.00 -12.28 10.14
N ASP A 200 -23.18 -13.27 10.45
CA ASP A 200 -21.84 -13.02 10.98
C ASP A 200 -20.90 -12.46 9.90
N PRO A 201 -20.05 -11.47 10.23
CA PRO A 201 -19.14 -10.84 9.27
C PRO A 201 -18.28 -11.81 8.46
N ILE A 202 -17.77 -12.86 9.11
CA ILE A 202 -16.94 -13.92 8.50
C ILE A 202 -17.58 -14.50 7.23
N LEU A 203 -18.92 -14.53 7.13
CA LEU A 203 -19.63 -15.16 6.01
C LEU A 203 -19.51 -14.38 4.69
N TYR A 204 -19.23 -13.08 4.74
CA TYR A 204 -19.18 -12.23 3.53
C TYR A 204 -17.85 -11.49 3.37
N MET A 205 -17.16 -11.15 4.45
CA MET A 205 -15.98 -10.30 4.37
C MET A 205 -14.66 -11.05 4.20
N THR A 206 -14.63 -12.36 4.45
CA THR A 206 -13.39 -13.15 4.50
C THR A 206 -12.59 -12.98 3.20
N GLU A 207 -13.25 -13.16 2.06
CA GLU A 207 -12.61 -12.95 0.75
C GLU A 207 -12.21 -11.47 0.54
N TRP A 208 -13.10 -10.53 0.87
CA TRP A 208 -12.85 -9.10 0.70
C TRP A 208 -11.56 -8.66 1.40
N PHE A 209 -11.34 -9.16 2.61
CA PHE A 209 -10.23 -8.74 3.47
C PHE A 209 -8.96 -9.55 3.18
N MET A 210 -9.06 -10.88 3.08
CA MET A 210 -7.89 -11.74 2.84
C MET A 210 -7.27 -11.53 1.46
N CYS A 211 -8.11 -11.25 0.45
CA CYS A 211 -7.66 -10.96 -0.91
C CYS A 211 -7.53 -9.45 -1.17
N ALA A 212 -7.66 -8.58 -0.16
CA ALA A 212 -7.61 -7.13 -0.31
C ALA A 212 -8.45 -6.61 -1.51
N PHE A 213 -9.65 -7.16 -1.64
CA PHE A 213 -10.63 -6.92 -2.71
C PHE A 213 -10.21 -7.27 -4.14
N SER A 214 -9.06 -7.92 -4.36
CA SER A 214 -8.54 -8.23 -5.71
C SER A 214 -9.43 -9.16 -6.53
N ARG A 215 -10.25 -10.00 -5.88
CA ARG A 215 -11.22 -10.89 -6.54
C ARG A 215 -12.62 -10.32 -6.67
N THR A 216 -12.91 -9.25 -5.93
CA THR A 216 -14.28 -8.73 -5.79
C THR A 216 -14.50 -7.49 -6.65
N LEU A 217 -13.51 -6.57 -6.67
CA LEU A 217 -13.65 -5.29 -7.37
C LEU A 217 -13.19 -5.40 -8.84
N PRO A 218 -13.76 -4.59 -9.75
CA PRO A 218 -13.22 -4.36 -11.08
C PRO A 218 -11.77 -3.87 -11.01
N TRP A 219 -10.97 -4.21 -12.03
CA TRP A 219 -9.53 -3.96 -12.05
C TRP A 219 -9.15 -2.51 -11.72
N ALA A 220 -9.76 -1.53 -12.39
CA ALA A 220 -9.51 -0.11 -12.15
C ALA A 220 -9.69 0.27 -10.66
N SER A 221 -10.74 -0.24 -10.02
CA SER A 221 -11.01 -0.03 -8.59
C SER A 221 -10.02 -0.73 -7.68
N VAL A 222 -9.61 -1.97 -8.00
CA VAL A 222 -8.56 -2.69 -7.26
C VAL A 222 -7.29 -1.86 -7.20
N LEU A 223 -6.83 -1.34 -8.34
CA LEU A 223 -5.62 -0.52 -8.43
C LEU A 223 -5.70 0.73 -7.55
N ARG A 224 -6.86 1.41 -7.53
CA ARG A 224 -7.05 2.60 -6.69
C ARG A 224 -7.10 2.27 -5.21
N VAL A 225 -7.76 1.18 -4.83
CA VAL A 225 -7.78 0.69 -3.46
C VAL A 225 -6.37 0.34 -3.00
N TRP A 226 -5.59 -0.34 -3.83
CA TRP A 226 -4.21 -0.75 -3.53
C TRP A 226 -3.25 0.43 -3.40
N ASP A 227 -3.35 1.43 -4.28
CA ASP A 227 -2.61 2.69 -4.16
C ASP A 227 -2.80 3.36 -2.79
N MET A 228 -4.05 3.39 -2.29
CA MET A 228 -4.37 3.94 -0.97
C MET A 228 -3.97 2.99 0.17
N PHE A 229 -4.18 1.68 0.01
CA PHE A 229 -3.88 0.66 1.00
C PHE A 229 -2.39 0.64 1.37
N PHE A 230 -1.49 0.66 0.38
CA PHE A 230 -0.05 0.70 0.69
C PHE A 230 0.35 1.97 1.45
N CYS A 231 -0.25 3.12 1.12
CA CYS A 231 0.07 4.37 1.78
C CYS A 231 -0.56 4.52 3.19
N GLU A 232 -1.80 4.08 3.36
CA GLU A 232 -2.63 4.38 4.54
C GLU A 232 -3.00 3.15 5.39
N GLY A 233 -2.57 1.97 4.97
CA GLY A 233 -2.74 0.70 5.66
C GLY A 233 -4.15 0.12 5.55
N VAL A 234 -4.42 -0.87 6.42
CA VAL A 234 -5.67 -1.64 6.46
C VAL A 234 -6.94 -0.80 6.63
N LYS A 235 -6.82 0.45 7.11
CA LYS A 235 -7.94 1.39 7.23
C LYS A 235 -8.72 1.51 5.92
N ILE A 236 -8.03 1.44 4.78
CA ILE A 236 -8.66 1.49 3.47
C ILE A 236 -9.55 0.26 3.23
N ILE A 237 -9.09 -0.93 3.60
CA ILE A 237 -9.87 -2.18 3.49
C ILE A 237 -11.17 -2.08 4.28
N PHE A 238 -11.10 -1.60 5.54
CA PHE A 238 -12.29 -1.34 6.36
C PHE A 238 -13.22 -0.31 5.71
N ARG A 239 -12.70 0.81 5.23
CA ARG A 239 -13.52 1.84 4.57
C ARG A 239 -14.23 1.32 3.34
N VAL A 240 -13.55 0.54 2.50
CA VAL A 240 -14.15 -0.10 1.32
C VAL A 240 -15.28 -1.03 1.75
N GLY A 241 -15.03 -1.95 2.70
CA GLY A 241 -16.06 -2.86 3.21
C GLY A 241 -17.28 -2.13 3.78
N LEU A 242 -17.07 -1.08 4.57
CA LEU A 242 -18.14 -0.25 5.14
C LEU A 242 -18.92 0.51 4.07
N VAL A 243 -18.26 1.04 3.05
CA VAL A 243 -18.91 1.70 1.91
C VAL A 243 -19.78 0.69 1.17
N LEU A 244 -19.27 -0.49 0.83
CA LEU A 244 -20.04 -1.51 0.13
C LEU A 244 -21.28 -1.94 0.94
N LEU A 245 -21.13 -2.21 2.24
CA LEU A 245 -22.23 -2.54 3.13
C LEU A 245 -23.27 -1.41 3.24
N LYS A 246 -22.82 -0.16 3.36
CA LYS A 246 -23.71 1.02 3.36
C LYS A 246 -24.44 1.16 2.03
N CYS A 247 -23.75 0.94 0.92
CA CYS A 247 -24.34 1.01 -0.42
C CYS A 247 -25.37 -0.09 -0.64
N MET A 248 -25.15 -1.31 -0.16
CA MET A 248 -26.08 -2.42 -0.38
C MET A 248 -27.25 -2.42 0.61
N LEU A 249 -27.00 -2.13 1.90
CA LEU A 249 -27.98 -2.35 2.98
C LEU A 249 -28.34 -1.06 3.74
N GLY A 250 -27.88 0.11 3.30
CA GLY A 250 -27.99 1.35 4.07
C GLY A 250 -29.33 2.07 4.01
N SER A 251 -30.29 1.62 3.20
CA SER A 251 -31.64 2.22 3.12
C SER A 251 -32.74 1.19 3.29
N HIS A 252 -33.86 1.60 3.88
CA HIS A 252 -35.02 0.73 4.05
C HIS A 252 -35.59 0.22 2.72
N GLU A 253 -35.48 1.00 1.65
CA GLU A 253 -35.88 0.57 0.30
C GLU A 253 -35.09 -0.64 -0.19
N LYS A 254 -33.76 -0.63 0.02
CA LYS A 254 -32.90 -1.76 -0.35
C LYS A 254 -33.20 -3.00 0.47
N LEU A 255 -33.53 -2.81 1.75
CA LEU A 255 -33.90 -3.91 2.64
C LEU A 255 -35.25 -4.57 2.29
N LYS A 256 -36.14 -3.92 1.54
CA LYS A 256 -37.42 -4.55 1.13
C LYS A 256 -37.22 -5.81 0.31
N ALA A 257 -36.15 -5.86 -0.48
CA ALA A 257 -35.77 -7.03 -1.27
C ALA A 257 -34.99 -8.10 -0.46
N CYS A 258 -34.53 -7.76 0.75
CA CYS A 258 -33.73 -8.64 1.60
C CYS A 258 -34.52 -9.00 2.86
N GLN A 259 -35.50 -9.90 2.75
CA GLN A 259 -36.39 -10.23 3.86
C GLN A 259 -35.78 -11.23 4.86
N GLY A 260 -34.82 -12.03 4.42
CA GLY A 260 -34.18 -13.08 5.20
C GLY A 260 -32.66 -13.09 5.07
N GLN A 261 -32.08 -14.14 5.67
CA GLN A 261 -30.64 -14.38 5.62
C GLN A 261 -30.17 -14.73 4.20
N TYR A 262 -30.95 -15.52 3.46
CA TYR A 262 -30.60 -15.99 2.13
C TYR A 262 -30.44 -14.83 1.12
N GLU A 263 -31.46 -13.98 0.98
CA GLU A 263 -31.46 -12.87 0.03
C GLU A 263 -30.38 -11.84 0.39
N THR A 264 -30.15 -11.64 1.70
CA THR A 264 -29.07 -10.76 2.17
C THR A 264 -27.71 -11.33 1.78
N MET A 265 -27.48 -12.63 1.95
CA MET A 265 -26.22 -13.28 1.59
C MET A 265 -25.97 -13.30 0.07
N GLU A 266 -27.01 -13.49 -0.75
CA GLU A 266 -26.88 -13.37 -2.20
C GLU A 266 -26.45 -11.96 -2.62
N LEU A 267 -27.10 -10.93 -2.05
CA LEU A 267 -26.74 -9.54 -2.32
C LEU A 267 -25.29 -9.22 -1.90
N LEU A 268 -24.85 -9.72 -0.73
CA LEU A 268 -23.49 -9.49 -0.24
C LEU A 268 -22.42 -10.21 -1.08
N ARG A 269 -22.74 -11.37 -1.66
CA ARG A 269 -21.82 -12.11 -2.55
C ARG A 269 -21.76 -11.50 -3.95
N ALA A 270 -22.86 -10.93 -4.44
CA ALA A 270 -22.99 -10.34 -5.76
C ALA A 270 -23.18 -8.82 -5.66
N VAL A 271 -22.13 -8.12 -5.25
CA VAL A 271 -22.14 -6.65 -5.13
C VAL A 271 -22.48 -6.03 -6.49
N GLU A 272 -23.43 -5.10 -6.51
CA GLU A 272 -23.85 -4.46 -7.75
C GLU A 272 -22.69 -3.68 -8.42
N PRO A 273 -22.45 -3.84 -9.74
CA PRO A 273 -21.31 -3.23 -10.43
C PRO A 273 -21.20 -1.71 -10.30
N ARG A 274 -22.33 -1.00 -10.15
CA ARG A 274 -22.37 0.46 -9.97
C ARG A 274 -21.64 0.93 -8.71
N TYR A 275 -21.66 0.16 -7.62
CA TYR A 275 -20.98 0.52 -6.38
C TYR A 275 -19.48 0.22 -6.41
N MET A 276 -19.07 -0.62 -7.36
CA MET A 276 -17.68 -1.02 -7.53
C MET A 276 -16.95 -0.21 -8.60
N GLN A 277 -17.61 0.76 -9.25
CA GLN A 277 -16.97 1.66 -10.21
C GLN A 277 -15.95 2.56 -9.53
N GLU A 278 -14.81 2.77 -10.19
CA GLU A 278 -13.64 3.43 -9.63
C GLU A 278 -13.97 4.82 -9.04
N SER A 279 -14.59 5.68 -9.84
CA SER A 279 -14.90 7.07 -9.48
C SER A 279 -15.81 7.16 -8.26
N PHE A 280 -16.89 6.39 -8.26
CA PHE A 280 -17.85 6.33 -7.16
C PHE A 280 -17.22 5.76 -5.89
N LEU A 281 -16.57 4.60 -5.99
CA LEU A 281 -16.02 3.90 -4.83
C LEU A 281 -14.93 4.73 -4.16
N VAL A 282 -13.98 5.28 -4.93
CA VAL A 282 -12.90 6.10 -4.39
C VAL A 282 -13.45 7.33 -3.69
N GLN A 283 -14.43 8.02 -4.29
CA GLN A 283 -15.06 9.17 -3.65
C GLN A 283 -15.68 8.80 -2.30
N GLN A 284 -16.51 7.75 -2.26
CA GLN A 284 -17.19 7.31 -1.04
C GLN A 284 -16.20 6.86 0.05
N VAL A 285 -15.12 6.18 -0.33
CA VAL A 285 -14.06 5.74 0.60
C VAL A 285 -13.31 6.92 1.22
N LEU A 286 -13.05 7.98 0.44
CA LEU A 286 -12.37 9.17 0.93
C LEU A 286 -13.26 10.00 1.87
N GLU A 287 -14.55 10.12 1.55
CA GLU A 287 -15.55 10.85 2.34
C GLU A 287 -15.92 10.14 3.65
N LEU A 288 -15.70 8.82 3.78
CA LEU A 288 -16.09 8.07 4.97
C LEU A 288 -15.32 8.53 6.23
N PRO A 289 -15.99 8.98 7.31
CA PRO A 289 -15.35 9.48 8.52
C PRO A 289 -14.96 8.34 9.48
N VAL A 290 -14.12 7.42 8.99
CA VAL A 290 -13.53 6.34 9.80
C VAL A 290 -12.02 6.54 9.80
N SER A 291 -11.48 6.89 10.95
CA SER A 291 -10.04 7.12 11.15
C SER A 291 -9.32 5.84 11.56
N GLU A 292 -7.99 5.87 11.50
CA GLU A 292 -7.13 4.81 12.02
C GLU A 292 -7.34 4.59 13.54
N ARG A 293 -7.47 5.69 14.29
CA ARG A 293 -7.75 5.68 15.72
C ARG A 293 -9.08 5.01 16.07
N ASP A 294 -10.09 5.14 15.21
CA ASP A 294 -11.36 4.45 15.41
C ASP A 294 -11.20 2.93 15.32
N ILE A 295 -10.38 2.46 14.36
CA ILE A 295 -10.08 1.04 14.17
C ILE A 295 -9.24 0.52 15.33
N GLU A 296 -8.20 1.23 15.76
CA GLU A 296 -7.36 0.84 16.91
C GLU A 296 -8.16 0.76 18.22
N LYS A 297 -9.06 1.73 18.44
CA LYS A 297 -9.95 1.74 19.60
C LYS A 297 -10.84 0.52 19.60
N GLU A 298 -11.49 0.23 18.46
CA GLU A 298 -12.38 -0.92 18.35
C GLU A 298 -11.61 -2.24 18.43
N HIS A 299 -10.42 -2.34 17.83
CA HIS A 299 -9.51 -3.47 17.97
C HIS A 299 -9.21 -3.77 19.44
N SER A 300 -8.87 -2.75 20.23
CA SER A 300 -8.59 -2.92 21.65
C SER A 300 -9.80 -3.40 22.45
N VAL A 301 -11.01 -2.94 22.10
CA VAL A 301 -12.27 -3.36 22.73
C VAL A 301 -12.59 -4.81 22.37
N GLN A 302 -12.53 -5.17 21.10
CA GLN A 302 -12.88 -6.51 20.63
C GLN A 302 -11.84 -7.55 21.05
N LEU A 303 -10.55 -7.19 21.07
CA LEU A 303 -9.50 -8.06 21.58
C LEU A 303 -9.68 -8.39 23.07
N ARG A 304 -10.17 -7.43 23.87
CA ARG A 304 -10.48 -7.68 25.28
C ARG A 304 -11.64 -8.67 25.42
N ARG A 305 -12.72 -8.46 24.68
CA ARG A 305 -13.89 -9.37 24.67
C ARG A 305 -13.54 -10.75 24.16
N TRP A 306 -12.68 -10.84 23.15
CA TRP A 306 -12.19 -12.11 22.64
C TRP A 306 -11.46 -12.89 23.73
N LYS A 307 -10.57 -12.21 24.47
CA LYS A 307 -9.83 -12.81 25.59
C LYS A 307 -10.73 -13.31 26.70
N GLU A 308 -11.82 -12.61 26.97
CA GLU A 308 -12.82 -13.01 27.98
C GLU A 308 -13.61 -14.25 27.53
N ASN A 309 -13.95 -14.36 26.24
CA ASN A 309 -14.82 -15.42 25.73
C ASN A 309 -14.09 -16.69 25.27
N HIS A 310 -12.89 -16.55 24.69
CA HIS A 310 -12.15 -17.63 24.02
C HIS A 310 -10.76 -17.87 24.61
N GLY A 311 -10.28 -17.01 25.51
CA GLY A 311 -8.91 -17.06 26.02
C GLY A 311 -7.90 -16.31 25.15
N LYS A 312 -6.60 -16.58 25.35
CA LYS A 312 -5.55 -15.92 24.56
C LYS A 312 -5.67 -16.36 23.10
N LEU A 313 -5.45 -15.41 22.17
CA LEU A 313 -5.27 -15.73 20.76
C LEU A 313 -4.11 -16.72 20.61
N ASP A 314 -4.32 -17.77 19.86
CA ASP A 314 -3.28 -18.74 19.51
C ASP A 314 -2.26 -18.09 18.57
N CYS A 315 -2.71 -17.16 17.72
CA CYS A 315 -1.83 -16.37 16.88
C CYS A 315 -1.34 -15.10 17.60
N THR A 316 -0.13 -15.15 18.17
CA THR A 316 0.56 -13.95 18.67
C THR A 316 1.22 -13.18 17.52
N SER A 317 0.40 -12.64 16.62
CA SER A 317 0.88 -11.79 15.54
C SER A 317 1.34 -10.42 16.04
N PRO A 318 2.41 -9.83 15.48
CA PRO A 318 2.81 -8.48 15.82
C PRO A 318 1.71 -7.47 15.48
N PRO A 319 1.69 -6.28 16.11
CA PRO A 319 0.75 -5.23 15.77
C PRO A 319 0.83 -4.88 14.29
N ARG A 320 -0.33 -4.73 13.64
CA ARG A 320 -0.38 -4.31 12.25
C ARG A 320 0.15 -2.88 12.07
N MET A 321 0.81 -2.65 10.95
CA MET A 321 1.31 -1.36 10.54
C MET A 321 0.26 -0.61 9.74
N HIS A 322 0.01 0.64 10.11
CA HIS A 322 -0.98 1.50 9.46
C HIS A 322 -0.42 2.25 8.24
N GLY A 323 0.22 1.50 7.33
CA GLY A 323 0.71 2.00 6.04
C GLY A 323 2.16 2.50 6.05
N ALA A 324 2.54 3.11 4.94
CA ALA A 324 3.93 3.44 4.60
C ALA A 324 4.70 4.23 5.67
N ARG A 325 4.03 5.19 6.33
CA ARG A 325 4.67 5.99 7.40
C ARG A 325 4.95 5.16 8.65
N ALA A 326 4.04 4.27 9.04
CA ALA A 326 4.21 3.43 10.22
C ALA A 326 5.40 2.47 10.01
N ILE A 327 5.50 1.87 8.82
CA ILE A 327 6.61 1.00 8.43
C ILE A 327 7.93 1.75 8.49
N LEU A 328 8.01 2.94 7.88
CA LEU A 328 9.24 3.74 7.87
C LEU A 328 9.71 4.13 9.28
N VAL A 329 8.77 4.38 10.20
CA VAL A 329 9.10 4.74 11.59
C VAL A 329 9.55 3.52 12.39
N ALA A 330 8.90 2.36 12.18
CA ALA A 330 9.25 1.12 12.85
C ALA A 330 10.59 0.55 12.36
N GLU A 331 10.85 0.66 11.06
CA GLU A 331 12.03 0.10 10.38
C GLU A 331 12.70 1.20 9.54
N PRO A 332 13.44 2.13 10.18
CA PRO A 332 14.07 3.24 9.49
C PRO A 332 15.16 2.74 8.52
N PRO A 333 15.06 3.05 7.22
CA PRO A 333 16.01 2.57 6.22
C PRO A 333 17.34 3.29 6.31
N LYS A 334 18.43 2.59 5.96
CA LYS A 334 19.71 3.24 5.68
C LYS A 334 19.60 3.94 4.33
N ARG A 335 20.42 4.98 4.13
CA ARG A 335 20.47 5.72 2.84
C ARG A 335 20.85 4.82 1.66
N GLN A 336 21.60 3.74 1.92
CA GLN A 336 21.99 2.75 0.91
C GLN A 336 20.79 1.92 0.45
N ASP A 337 19.88 1.52 1.35
CA ASP A 337 18.70 0.70 1.05
C ASP A 337 17.72 1.40 0.08
N LEU A 338 17.72 2.73 0.09
CA LEU A 338 16.90 3.57 -0.79
C LEU A 338 17.65 4.08 -2.02
N ARG A 339 18.93 3.74 -2.21
CA ARG A 339 19.63 4.05 -3.45
C ARG A 339 18.96 3.33 -4.62
N GLN A 340 18.92 4.03 -5.73
CA GLN A 340 18.48 3.49 -7.00
C GLN A 340 19.68 2.94 -7.71
N ASN A 341 19.61 1.66 -8.06
CA ASN A 341 20.55 1.04 -8.96
C ASN A 341 19.94 1.11 -10.36
N PRO A 342 20.71 1.53 -11.39
CA PRO A 342 20.22 1.53 -12.75
C PRO A 342 19.80 0.12 -13.15
N THR A 343 18.55 -0.05 -13.58
CA THR A 343 18.00 -1.35 -14.02
C THR A 343 18.56 -1.78 -15.37
N ILE A 344 19.03 -0.82 -16.16
CA ILE A 344 19.69 -1.04 -17.46
C ILE A 344 21.08 -0.44 -17.36
N ILE A 345 22.09 -1.30 -17.31
CA ILE A 345 23.49 -0.92 -17.49
C ILE A 345 23.78 -1.14 -18.98
N VAL A 346 23.84 -0.05 -19.74
CA VAL A 346 24.33 -0.12 -21.12
C VAL A 346 25.84 -0.09 -21.05
N ASP A 347 26.47 -1.26 -21.18
CA ASP A 347 27.92 -1.32 -21.35
C ASP A 347 28.27 -0.66 -22.68
N SER A 348 28.79 0.56 -22.59
CA SER A 348 29.27 1.27 -23.77
C SER A 348 30.59 0.63 -24.22
N PRO A 349 30.72 0.20 -25.49
CA PRO A 349 31.98 -0.32 -26.02
C PRO A 349 33.15 0.67 -25.98
N LEU A 350 32.89 1.94 -25.65
CA LEU A 350 33.88 3.01 -25.52
C LEU A 350 34.40 3.21 -24.09
N ALA A 351 33.93 2.43 -23.12
CA ALA A 351 34.55 2.38 -21.80
C ALA A 351 35.86 1.58 -21.91
N THR A 352 36.96 2.30 -22.16
CA THR A 352 38.31 1.76 -22.01
C THR A 352 38.43 1.06 -20.66
N LYS A 353 38.86 -0.21 -20.70
CA LYS A 353 39.26 -0.99 -19.54
C LYS A 353 40.29 -0.18 -18.76
N SER A 354 39.89 0.45 -17.66
CA SER A 354 40.83 0.78 -16.60
C SER A 354 41.04 -0.51 -15.84
N GLU A 355 42.26 -1.01 -15.93
CA GLU A 355 42.72 -2.18 -15.21
C GLU A 355 42.43 -2.01 -13.72
N THR A 356 41.66 -2.93 -13.16
CA THR A 356 41.65 -3.21 -11.73
C THR A 356 43.05 -3.67 -11.32
N PRO A 357 43.73 -3.04 -10.35
CA PRO A 357 44.85 -3.68 -9.71
C PRO A 357 44.32 -4.85 -8.87
N THR A 358 44.92 -6.00 -9.08
CA THR A 358 44.77 -7.21 -8.29
C THR A 358 45.05 -6.95 -6.81
N THR A 359 44.26 -7.61 -5.98
CA THR A 359 44.43 -7.76 -4.54
C THR A 359 45.80 -8.31 -4.20
N GLU A 360 46.74 -7.48 -3.73
CA GLU A 360 47.88 -7.93 -2.91
C GLU A 360 48.62 -6.80 -2.13
N ASP A 361 48.15 -5.54 -2.13
CA ASP A 361 48.84 -4.41 -1.46
C ASP A 361 48.02 -3.70 -0.35
N GLU A 362 47.19 -4.42 0.42
CA GLU A 362 46.45 -3.82 1.57
C GLU A 362 47.11 -4.02 2.95
N GLU A 363 48.28 -4.66 3.06
CA GLU A 363 48.94 -4.83 4.38
C GLU A 363 49.99 -3.78 4.77
N ASP A 364 50.38 -2.84 3.89
CA ASP A 364 51.50 -1.92 4.18
C ASP A 364 51.14 -0.42 4.34
N VAL A 365 49.85 -0.07 4.30
CA VAL A 365 49.38 1.34 4.47
C VAL A 365 48.79 1.61 5.86
N GLN A 366 48.54 0.58 6.68
CA GLN A 366 48.06 0.74 8.07
C GLN A 366 49.16 0.79 9.15
N LYS A 367 50.44 0.69 8.78
CA LYS A 367 51.58 0.86 9.71
C LYS A 367 52.24 2.25 9.71
N LYS A 368 51.73 3.22 8.93
CA LYS A 368 52.31 4.58 8.84
C LYS A 368 51.45 5.73 9.38
N LYS A 369 50.33 5.44 10.07
CA LYS A 369 49.48 6.46 10.73
C LYS A 369 49.45 6.38 12.26
N THR A 370 50.31 5.57 12.87
CA THR A 370 50.42 5.41 14.35
C THR A 370 51.72 5.95 14.94
N THR A 371 52.46 6.79 14.20
CA THR A 371 53.77 7.31 14.65
C THR A 371 53.95 8.82 14.48
N GLU A 372 52.87 9.62 14.48
CA GLU A 372 52.98 11.10 14.52
C GLU A 372 52.13 11.80 15.61
N ASP A 373 51.43 11.06 16.48
CA ASP A 373 50.62 11.65 17.57
C ASP A 373 51.17 11.39 18.98
N LYS A 374 52.49 11.16 19.09
CA LYS A 374 53.20 11.04 20.37
C LYS A 374 54.43 11.96 20.43
N GLN A 375 54.28 13.24 20.10
CA GLN A 375 55.30 14.25 20.42
C GLN A 375 54.73 15.69 20.46
N LYS A 376 53.67 15.92 21.25
CA LYS A 376 53.30 17.29 21.69
C LYS A 376 52.43 17.27 22.96
N LYS A 377 52.90 16.57 23.99
CA LYS A 377 52.37 16.67 25.36
C LYS A 377 53.51 16.59 26.38
N GLN A 378 54.33 17.64 26.42
CA GLN A 378 55.16 17.99 27.58
C GLN A 378 55.62 19.45 27.48
N LYS A 379 55.57 20.16 28.62
CA LYS A 379 55.69 21.61 28.84
C LYS A 379 54.38 22.39 28.54
N LYS A 380 53.74 23.09 29.48
CA LYS A 380 54.15 23.45 30.85
C LYS A 380 52.89 23.89 31.62
N LYS A 381 52.71 23.29 32.81
CA LYS A 381 51.96 23.84 33.95
C LYS A 381 52.50 25.24 34.30
N THR A 382 51.59 26.17 34.58
CA THR A 382 51.58 27.33 35.53
C THR A 382 50.70 28.40 34.87
N LYS A 383 49.71 29.04 35.48
CA LYS A 383 49.45 29.38 36.89
C LYS A 383 47.97 29.83 36.99
N SER A 384 47.41 29.70 38.19
CA SER A 384 46.37 30.54 38.86
C SER A 384 45.76 31.71 38.06
N GLY A 385 44.48 32.04 38.16
CA GLY A 385 43.50 31.91 39.23
C GLY A 385 42.51 33.08 39.10
N GLU A 386 41.36 33.00 39.79
CA GLU A 386 40.39 34.11 40.03
C GLU A 386 39.73 34.70 38.76
N GLU A 387 38.51 35.22 38.71
CA GLU A 387 37.43 35.57 39.63
C GLU A 387 36.19 35.75 38.72
N ALA A 388 35.03 35.24 39.11
CA ALA A 388 33.86 36.03 39.53
C ALA A 388 33.26 37.04 38.53
N SER A 389 31.95 36.81 38.30
CA SER A 389 30.87 37.80 38.39
C SER A 389 30.39 38.56 37.16
N LYS A 390 29.05 38.64 37.13
CA LYS A 390 28.16 39.73 36.68
C LYS A 390 27.79 39.72 35.19
N LYS A 391 26.50 39.43 34.91
CA LYS A 391 25.37 40.40 34.82
C LYS A 391 25.47 41.14 33.48
N ASP A 392 24.45 41.29 32.64
CA ASP A 392 23.05 41.53 32.95
C ASP A 392 22.28 41.73 31.62
N PHE A 393 20.96 41.52 31.69
CA PHE A 393 19.88 42.29 31.07
C PHE A 393 19.50 42.23 29.55
N LEU A 394 18.17 42.03 29.40
CA LEU A 394 17.20 42.62 28.45
C LEU A 394 16.87 41.88 27.14
N ALA A 395 15.75 41.15 27.20
CA ALA A 395 14.68 41.22 26.19
C ALA A 395 13.67 42.34 26.61
N PRO A 396 12.51 42.59 25.97
CA PRO A 396 12.01 42.28 24.61
C PRO A 396 11.42 43.55 23.93
N VAL A 397 11.01 43.47 22.66
CA VAL A 397 9.98 44.38 22.11
C VAL A 397 9.02 43.60 21.21
N GLU A 398 7.75 43.64 21.62
CA GLU A 398 6.54 43.17 20.94
C GLU A 398 5.91 44.30 20.09
N VAL A 399 4.66 44.07 19.67
CA VAL A 399 3.58 44.96 19.16
C VAL A 399 3.41 45.04 17.61
N PRO A 400 2.17 45.21 17.05
CA PRO A 400 1.23 44.12 16.75
C PRO A 400 0.33 44.33 15.46
N GLU A 401 -0.73 43.49 15.31
CA GLU A 401 -2.07 43.73 14.68
C GLU A 401 -2.17 44.08 13.16
N GLN A 402 -3.24 43.83 12.37
CA GLN A 402 -4.61 43.28 12.49
C GLN A 402 -5.15 43.01 11.05
N ILE A 403 -6.23 42.23 10.96
CA ILE A 403 -7.06 41.93 9.77
C ILE A 403 -8.14 43.04 9.58
N PRO A 404 -8.79 43.17 8.40
CA PRO A 404 -10.24 42.88 8.39
C PRO A 404 -10.77 42.17 7.12
N SER A 405 -11.99 41.65 7.26
CA SER A 405 -12.82 40.90 6.30
C SER A 405 -14.13 41.67 5.97
N GLN A 406 -14.80 41.37 4.84
CA GLN A 406 -16.29 41.36 4.59
C GLN A 406 -16.58 41.17 3.05
N GLU A 407 -17.38 40.19 2.56
CA GLU A 407 -18.87 40.12 2.34
C GLU A 407 -19.43 41.16 1.32
N GLN A 408 -20.41 40.98 0.40
CA GLN A 408 -21.37 39.94 -0.06
C GLN A 408 -22.14 40.45 -1.36
N MET A 409 -22.78 39.53 -2.13
CA MET A 409 -23.95 39.61 -3.08
C MET A 409 -24.00 40.71 -4.20
N ASP A 410 -24.68 40.64 -5.38
CA ASP A 410 -25.86 39.92 -5.92
C ASP A 410 -26.03 40.13 -7.47
N GLY A 411 -26.91 39.36 -8.16
CA GLY A 411 -27.81 39.91 -9.22
C GLY A 411 -27.56 39.82 -10.76
N SER A 412 -28.15 38.79 -11.40
CA SER A 412 -29.14 38.85 -12.53
C SER A 412 -28.85 39.18 -14.03
N LEU A 413 -29.30 38.22 -14.90
CA LEU A 413 -30.22 38.29 -16.08
C LEU A 413 -29.75 38.29 -17.57
N LEU A 414 -30.28 37.25 -18.28
CA LEU A 414 -30.87 37.19 -19.66
C LEU A 414 -29.91 37.33 -20.88
N LYS A 415 -30.06 36.64 -22.04
CA LYS A 415 -31.20 36.07 -22.78
C LYS A 415 -30.71 35.15 -23.95
N ASN A 416 -31.50 34.12 -24.29
CA ASN A 416 -31.82 33.49 -25.60
C ASN A 416 -30.67 33.06 -26.57
N SER A 417 -30.72 31.95 -27.32
CA SER A 417 -31.85 31.35 -28.04
C SER A 417 -31.68 29.85 -28.34
N THR A 418 -32.82 29.18 -28.37
CA THR A 418 -33.19 27.91 -29.03
C THR A 418 -32.60 27.66 -30.42
N LEU A 419 -32.22 26.40 -30.69
CA LEU A 419 -32.47 25.72 -31.97
C LEU A 419 -32.58 24.20 -31.76
N HIS A 420 -33.78 23.68 -32.05
CA HIS A 420 -34.09 22.26 -32.23
C HIS A 420 -33.50 21.78 -33.57
N SER A 421 -32.82 20.62 -33.56
CA SER A 421 -33.05 19.59 -34.59
C SER A 421 -32.54 18.24 -34.10
N SER A 422 -33.47 17.28 -34.00
CA SER A 422 -33.17 15.86 -33.90
C SER A 422 -33.03 15.29 -35.31
N THR A 423 -31.97 14.54 -35.58
CA THR A 423 -31.98 13.42 -36.53
C THR A 423 -30.92 12.41 -36.10
N GLN A 424 -31.38 11.17 -35.89
CA GLN A 424 -30.55 9.99 -35.69
C GLN A 424 -29.63 9.78 -36.90
N SER A 425 -28.37 9.43 -36.66
CA SER A 425 -27.55 8.60 -37.54
C SER A 425 -26.43 7.95 -36.75
N LEU A 426 -26.39 6.62 -36.83
CA LEU A 426 -25.37 5.72 -36.30
C LEU A 426 -24.02 5.99 -36.98
N SER A 427 -22.94 6.08 -36.21
CA SER A 427 -21.59 5.75 -36.68
C SER A 427 -20.65 5.52 -35.50
N SER A 428 -20.06 4.33 -35.49
CA SER A 428 -18.96 3.80 -34.69
C SER A 428 -18.17 4.77 -33.80
N ALA A 429 -18.14 4.49 -32.50
CA ALA A 429 -17.09 4.96 -31.60
C ALA A 429 -16.24 3.77 -31.14
N GLU A 430 -14.95 3.96 -31.32
CA GLU A 430 -13.85 3.01 -31.24
C GLU A 430 -13.68 2.43 -29.83
N HIS A 431 -13.37 1.14 -29.78
CA HIS A 431 -12.91 0.46 -28.58
C HIS A 431 -11.46 0.85 -28.29
N ASP A 432 -11.25 1.77 -27.36
CA ASP A 432 -9.94 1.98 -26.74
C ASP A 432 -9.59 0.75 -25.90
N THR A 433 -8.79 -0.11 -26.52
CA THR A 433 -8.24 -1.33 -25.95
C THR A 433 -6.82 -1.02 -25.49
N TYR A 434 -6.65 -0.75 -24.20
CA TYR A 434 -5.39 -0.90 -23.50
C TYR A 434 -5.70 -1.61 -22.19
N LEU A 435 -5.74 -2.93 -22.29
CA LEU A 435 -5.78 -3.87 -21.17
C LEU A 435 -4.36 -4.22 -20.76
#